data_AF-A0A1Z5KM25-F1
#
_entry.id   AF-A0A1Z5KM25-F1
#
_cell.length_a   1.000
_cell.length_b   1.000
_cell.length_c   1.000
_cell.angle_alpha   90.00
_cell.angle_beta   90.00
_cell.angle_gamma   90.00
#
_symmetry.space_group_name_H-M   'P 1'
#
loop_
_entity.id
_entity.type
_entity.pdbx_description
1 polymer ?
#
loop_
_entity_poly.entity_id
_entity_poly.type
_entity_poly.pdbx_seq_one_letter_code
_entity_poly.pdbx_strand_id
1 'polypeptide(L)'
;MHVYIEYTDAFGVVYNGNYLKFFDRALHRTDQLRLDGWSIVRVGEQKFKQSPTLGGTFVIEGVRKEVHDAYEIWDMDMKSFDNSIVFNSVTDVRIAKAVKGDIALPTDPPFDIPKDGVLATDQFYAYRDEFEPHLQGAMPLRNVLNLFERSRSNYLGGPDVLREMQTKEGIIFVVTNIEDACLIDDGTTCCAGDEVVVETAFVAKRKGMVLDCLQTLKHGTARLAQAKVRVMVLNASTMRPTNQLPESLKRTLNL
;
A
#
# COMPACT_ATOMS: atom_id res chain seq x y z
N MET A 1 -3.92 5.80 -19.76
CA MET A 1 -2.50 5.69 -19.32
C MET A 1 -1.98 4.32 -19.73
N HIS A 2 -0.67 4.13 -19.87
CA HIS A 2 -0.04 2.84 -20.19
C HIS A 2 0.67 2.27 -18.96
N VAL A 3 0.68 0.94 -18.86
CA VAL A 3 1.52 0.20 -17.90
C VAL A 3 2.90 -0.01 -18.51
N TYR A 4 3.91 0.70 -18.00
CA TYR A 4 5.30 0.49 -18.35
C TYR A 4 5.99 -0.47 -17.36
N ILE A 5 7.16 -0.97 -17.76
CA ILE A 5 7.92 -1.98 -17.00
C ILE A 5 8.31 -1.49 -15.60
N GLU A 6 8.53 -0.18 -15.41
CA GLU A 6 8.87 0.37 -14.10
C GLU A 6 7.71 0.34 -13.09
N TYR A 7 6.49 0.01 -13.52
CA TYR A 7 5.36 -0.13 -12.62
C TYR A 7 5.12 -1.56 -12.15
N THR A 8 5.75 -2.53 -12.80
CA THR A 8 5.48 -3.95 -12.61
C THR A 8 6.66 -4.69 -12.03
N ASP A 9 6.38 -5.80 -11.36
CA ASP A 9 7.38 -6.79 -11.02
C ASP A 9 7.85 -7.59 -12.26
N ALA A 10 8.75 -8.55 -12.04
CA ALA A 10 9.28 -9.42 -13.09
C ALA A 10 8.21 -10.33 -13.75
N PHE A 11 7.00 -10.41 -13.20
CA PHE A 11 5.88 -11.16 -13.75
C PHE A 11 4.86 -10.27 -14.47
N GLY A 12 5.11 -8.96 -14.56
CA GLY A 12 4.20 -8.02 -15.19
C GLY A 12 3.01 -7.62 -14.29
N VAL A 13 3.09 -7.87 -12.98
CA VAL A 13 2.08 -7.46 -12.01
C VAL A 13 2.45 -6.10 -11.43
N VAL A 14 1.51 -5.15 -11.46
CA VAL A 14 1.70 -3.80 -10.92
C VAL A 14 1.89 -3.85 -9.40
N TYR A 15 2.96 -3.20 -8.90
CA TYR A 15 3.20 -3.04 -7.46
C TYR A 15 2.06 -2.27 -6.77
N ASN A 16 1.76 -2.63 -5.52
CA ASN A 16 0.62 -2.07 -4.78
C ASN A 16 0.71 -0.54 -4.65
N GLY A 17 1.90 0.00 -4.33
CA GLY A 17 2.14 1.44 -4.22
C GLY A 17 1.98 2.19 -5.55
N ASN A 18 2.16 1.52 -6.70
CA ASN A 18 2.04 2.15 -8.01
C ASN A 18 0.61 2.46 -8.43
N TYR A 19 -0.40 1.81 -7.84
CA TYR A 19 -1.80 2.21 -8.05
C TYR A 19 -2.05 3.62 -7.51
N LEU A 20 -1.50 3.96 -6.34
CA LEU A 20 -1.57 5.33 -5.80
C LEU A 20 -0.84 6.32 -6.70
N LYS A 21 0.30 5.94 -7.29
CA LYS A 21 1.01 6.75 -8.29
C LYS A 21 0.15 7.03 -9.53
N PHE A 22 -0.68 6.09 -9.95
CA PHE A 22 -1.60 6.32 -11.07
C PHE A 22 -2.75 7.25 -10.69
N PHE A 23 -3.35 7.07 -9.52
CA PHE A 23 -4.38 7.97 -9.00
C PHE A 23 -3.86 9.39 -8.84
N ASP A 24 -2.68 9.54 -8.23
CA ASP A 24 -2.00 10.81 -8.08
C ASP A 24 -1.77 11.51 -9.44
N ARG A 25 -1.27 10.78 -10.43
CA ARG A 25 -1.10 11.31 -11.80
C ARG A 25 -2.42 11.68 -12.48
N ALA A 26 -3.50 10.96 -12.21
CA ALA A 26 -4.81 11.27 -12.76
C ALA A 26 -5.36 12.57 -12.16
N LEU A 27 -5.23 12.73 -10.83
CA LEU A 27 -5.62 13.94 -10.12
C LEU A 27 -4.87 15.18 -10.67
N HIS A 28 -3.55 15.08 -10.85
CA HIS A 28 -2.73 16.15 -11.43
C HIS A 28 -3.09 16.54 -12.87
N ARG A 29 -3.76 15.66 -13.62
CA ARG A 29 -4.19 15.93 -15.01
C ARG A 29 -5.55 16.63 -15.09
N THR A 30 -6.29 16.70 -14.00
CA THR A 30 -7.52 17.49 -13.96
C THR A 30 -7.17 18.98 -13.94
N ASP A 31 -7.80 19.80 -14.79
CA ASP A 31 -7.52 21.24 -14.90
C ASP A 31 -7.70 22.00 -13.56
N GLN A 32 -8.30 21.38 -12.55
CA GLN A 32 -8.58 21.93 -11.22
C GLN A 32 -7.43 21.76 -10.20
N LEU A 33 -6.50 20.82 -10.40
CA LEU A 33 -5.42 20.48 -9.44
C LEU A 33 -4.03 20.85 -9.95
N ARG A 34 -3.94 21.72 -10.97
CA ARG A 34 -2.67 22.16 -11.55
C ARG A 34 -1.73 22.74 -10.48
N LEU A 35 -0.56 22.12 -10.34
CA LEU A 35 0.70 22.66 -9.80
C LEU A 35 0.82 22.87 -8.28
N ASP A 36 -0.23 22.64 -7.50
CA ASP A 36 -0.31 23.11 -6.12
C ASP A 36 -0.04 22.03 -5.06
N GLY A 37 1.12 21.36 -5.10
CA GLY A 37 1.67 20.61 -3.96
C GLY A 37 0.70 19.66 -3.24
N TRP A 38 -0.21 19.03 -3.99
CA TRP A 38 -1.17 18.06 -3.47
C TRP A 38 -0.50 16.70 -3.34
N SER A 39 -0.70 16.03 -2.22
CA SER A 39 -0.25 14.65 -2.01
C SER A 39 -1.40 13.80 -1.47
N ILE A 40 -1.47 12.54 -1.90
CA ILE A 40 -2.34 11.56 -1.25
C ILE A 40 -1.79 11.28 0.16
N VAL A 41 -2.58 11.67 1.17
CA VAL A 41 -2.22 11.50 2.59
C VAL A 41 -3.05 10.43 3.29
N ARG A 42 -4.20 10.04 2.72
CA ARG A 42 -5.02 8.93 3.20
C ARG A 42 -5.70 8.18 2.06
N VAL A 43 -5.86 6.88 2.28
CA VAL A 43 -6.74 5.98 1.54
C VAL A 43 -7.60 5.22 2.54
N GLY A 44 -8.93 5.33 2.44
CA GLY A 44 -9.86 4.63 3.33
C GLY A 44 -9.98 3.15 3.01
N GLU A 45 -10.45 2.79 1.82
CA GLU A 45 -10.54 1.39 1.38
C GLU A 45 -10.08 1.25 -0.07
N GLN A 46 -9.06 0.43 -0.32
CA GLN A 46 -8.55 0.13 -1.65
C GLN A 46 -8.66 -1.36 -1.97
N LYS A 47 -9.41 -1.70 -3.01
CA LYS A 47 -9.67 -3.08 -3.46
C LYS A 47 -8.87 -3.40 -4.71
N PHE A 48 -8.11 -4.49 -4.65
CA PHE A 48 -7.35 -5.02 -5.77
C PHE A 48 -8.12 -6.19 -6.38
N LYS A 49 -8.56 -6.04 -7.62
CA LYS A 49 -9.37 -7.04 -8.33
C LYS A 49 -8.53 -7.81 -9.34
N GLN A 50 -7.77 -7.07 -10.14
CA GLN A 50 -6.90 -7.62 -11.17
C GLN A 50 -5.78 -6.63 -11.50
N SER A 51 -4.61 -7.12 -11.87
CA SER A 51 -3.55 -6.25 -12.39
C SER A 51 -3.71 -6.04 -13.90
N PRO A 52 -3.59 -4.81 -14.41
CA PRO A 52 -3.49 -4.60 -15.85
C PRO A 52 -2.20 -5.26 -16.37
N THR A 53 -2.22 -5.72 -17.62
CA THR A 53 -1.04 -6.34 -18.23
C THR A 53 0.04 -5.30 -18.53
N LEU A 54 1.31 -5.72 -18.49
CA LEU A 54 2.41 -4.92 -19.02
C LEU A 54 2.13 -4.48 -20.48
N GLY A 55 2.35 -3.20 -20.79
CA GLY A 55 2.01 -2.57 -22.06
C GLY A 55 0.51 -2.25 -22.23
N GLY A 56 -0.33 -2.76 -21.33
CA GLY A 56 -1.78 -2.53 -21.33
C GLY A 56 -2.14 -1.07 -21.07
N THR A 57 -3.34 -0.70 -21.54
CA THR A 57 -3.92 0.62 -21.32
C THR A 57 -5.04 0.57 -20.31
N PHE A 58 -5.14 1.62 -19.50
CA PHE A 58 -6.22 1.81 -18.54
C PHE A 58 -6.66 3.26 -18.46
N VAL A 59 -7.85 3.47 -17.91
CA VAL A 59 -8.44 4.77 -17.59
C VAL A 59 -8.58 4.86 -16.08
N ILE A 60 -8.43 6.08 -15.56
CA ILE A 60 -8.79 6.40 -14.18
C ILE A 60 -9.97 7.34 -14.20
N GLU A 61 -11.00 6.97 -13.46
CA GLU A 61 -12.18 7.79 -13.22
C GLU A 61 -12.19 8.17 -11.74
N GLY A 62 -12.53 9.42 -11.43
CA GLY A 62 -12.58 9.91 -10.06
C GLY A 62 -13.82 10.77 -9.85
N VAL A 63 -14.46 10.61 -8.70
CA VAL A 63 -15.58 11.43 -8.23
C VAL A 63 -15.13 12.15 -6.97
N ARG A 64 -15.06 13.48 -7.04
CA ARG A 64 -14.81 14.30 -5.86
C ARG A 64 -16.03 14.29 -4.96
N LYS A 65 -15.86 13.89 -3.71
CA LYS A 65 -16.90 13.71 -2.69
C LYS A 65 -17.05 14.95 -1.83
N GLU A 66 -15.93 15.45 -1.33
CA GLU A 66 -15.88 16.57 -0.40
C GLU A 66 -14.72 17.50 -0.73
N VAL A 67 -14.92 18.78 -0.46
CA VAL A 67 -13.91 19.83 -0.59
C VAL A 67 -13.85 20.57 0.72
N HIS A 68 -12.64 20.65 1.27
CA HIS A 68 -12.31 21.43 2.45
C HIS A 68 -11.17 22.38 2.09
N ASP A 69 -10.92 23.39 2.93
CA ASP A 69 -9.89 24.40 2.64
C ASP A 69 -8.47 23.81 2.50
N ALA A 70 -8.18 22.74 3.24
CA ALA A 70 -6.86 22.12 3.30
C ALA A 70 -6.78 20.73 2.62
N TYR A 71 -7.92 20.11 2.30
CA TYR A 71 -7.96 18.76 1.73
C TYR A 71 -9.21 18.51 0.88
N GLU A 72 -9.13 17.53 -0.02
CA GLU A 72 -10.28 17.01 -0.76
C GLU A 72 -10.41 15.49 -0.53
N ILE A 73 -11.63 14.98 -0.68
CA ILE A 73 -11.92 13.54 -0.61
C ILE A 73 -12.47 13.07 -1.96
N TRP A 74 -11.94 11.95 -2.46
CA TRP A 74 -12.27 11.38 -3.76
C TRP A 74 -12.54 9.88 -3.66
N ASP A 75 -13.49 9.41 -4.47
CA ASP A 75 -13.61 7.99 -4.84
C ASP A 75 -13.00 7.83 -6.23
N MET A 76 -12.17 6.81 -6.45
CA MET A 76 -11.49 6.60 -7.73
C MET A 76 -11.48 5.14 -8.15
N ASP A 77 -11.57 4.92 -9.45
CA ASP A 77 -11.44 3.60 -10.07
C ASP A 77 -10.38 3.62 -11.16
N MET A 78 -9.69 2.49 -11.30
CA MET A 78 -8.82 2.18 -12.42
C MET A 78 -9.43 1.03 -13.24
N LYS A 79 -9.74 1.29 -14.51
CA LYS A 79 -10.51 0.39 -15.39
C LYS A 79 -9.85 0.20 -16.75
N SER A 80 -10.23 -0.86 -17.46
CA SER A 80 -9.96 -0.99 -18.88
C SER A 80 -10.69 0.10 -19.68
N PHE A 81 -10.21 0.42 -20.88
CA PHE A 81 -10.76 1.52 -21.69
C PHE A 81 -12.22 1.28 -22.11
N ASP A 82 -12.60 0.02 -22.29
CA ASP A 82 -13.96 -0.43 -22.60
C ASP A 82 -14.84 -0.62 -21.35
N ASN A 83 -14.33 -0.29 -20.17
CA ASN A 83 -14.97 -0.48 -18.86
C ASN A 83 -15.37 -1.94 -18.53
N SER A 84 -14.85 -2.93 -19.26
CA SER A 84 -15.16 -4.34 -19.02
C SER A 84 -14.48 -4.91 -17.78
N ILE A 85 -13.34 -4.34 -17.37
CA ILE A 85 -12.54 -4.78 -16.22
C ILE A 85 -12.27 -3.61 -15.30
N VAL A 86 -12.55 -3.78 -14.01
CA VAL A 86 -12.07 -2.88 -12.96
C VAL A 86 -10.84 -3.51 -12.31
N PHE A 87 -9.68 -2.88 -12.46
CA PHE A 87 -8.41 -3.37 -11.93
C PHE A 87 -8.28 -3.06 -10.43
N ASN A 88 -8.58 -1.81 -10.07
CA ASN A 88 -8.46 -1.30 -8.70
C ASN A 88 -9.57 -0.28 -8.45
N SER A 89 -10.15 -0.32 -7.25
CA SER A 89 -11.14 0.65 -6.77
C SER A 89 -10.66 1.19 -5.44
N VAL A 90 -10.78 2.48 -5.23
CA VAL A 90 -10.42 3.14 -3.97
C VAL A 90 -11.50 4.11 -3.55
N THR A 91 -11.88 4.08 -2.28
CA THR A 91 -12.82 5.03 -1.67
C THR A 91 -12.12 5.83 -0.60
N ASP A 92 -12.63 7.04 -0.36
CA ASP A 92 -12.12 7.97 0.65
C ASP A 92 -10.62 8.27 0.48
N VAL A 93 -10.19 8.55 -0.76
CA VAL A 93 -8.85 9.08 -1.04
C VAL A 93 -8.81 10.53 -0.59
N ARG A 94 -8.06 10.80 0.49
CA ARG A 94 -7.78 12.18 0.90
C ARG A 94 -6.49 12.65 0.25
N ILE A 95 -6.61 13.72 -0.53
CA ILE A 95 -5.46 14.54 -0.92
C ILE A 95 -5.41 15.77 -0.02
N ALA A 96 -4.21 16.19 0.36
CA ALA A 96 -3.99 17.40 1.13
C ALA A 96 -2.95 18.28 0.46
N LYS A 97 -3.11 19.60 0.63
CA LYS A 97 -2.20 20.60 0.10
C LYS A 97 -1.27 21.11 1.20
N ALA A 98 -0.03 21.41 0.85
CA ALA A 98 0.88 22.14 1.74
C ALA A 98 0.39 23.59 1.93
N VAL A 99 0.08 23.96 3.17
CA VAL A 99 -0.25 25.34 3.57
C VAL A 99 0.94 25.88 4.36
N LYS A 100 1.65 26.87 3.80
CA LYS A 100 2.87 27.47 4.38
C LYS A 100 4.01 26.46 4.68
N GLY A 101 4.02 25.32 3.99
CA GLY A 101 5.02 24.26 4.19
C GLY A 101 4.51 23.08 5.02
N ASP A 102 3.40 23.24 5.74
CA ASP A 102 2.79 22.19 6.55
C ASP A 102 1.64 21.53 5.79
N ILE A 103 1.59 20.20 5.77
CA ILE A 103 0.49 19.43 5.17
C ILE A 103 -0.41 18.96 6.30
N ALA A 104 -1.73 19.14 6.14
CA ALA A 104 -2.71 18.66 7.10
C ALA A 104 -2.79 17.13 7.09
N LEU A 105 -1.91 16.48 7.86
CA LEU A 105 -1.89 15.03 8.00
C LEU A 105 -2.99 14.54 8.96
N PRO A 106 -3.54 13.34 8.72
CA PRO A 106 -4.41 12.68 9.68
C PRO A 106 -3.76 12.44 11.05
N THR A 107 -4.57 12.49 12.11
CA THR A 107 -4.17 12.18 13.51
C THR A 107 -4.80 10.88 13.99
N ASP A 108 -4.90 9.87 13.12
CA ASP A 108 -5.59 8.63 13.44
C ASP A 108 -4.96 7.92 14.65
N PRO A 109 -5.80 7.31 15.51
CA PRO A 109 -5.29 6.51 16.60
C PRO A 109 -4.47 5.33 16.07
N PRO A 110 -3.52 4.80 16.85
CA PRO A 110 -2.84 3.55 16.53
C PRO A 110 -3.85 2.41 16.38
N PHE A 111 -3.51 1.42 15.56
CA PHE A 111 -4.32 0.21 15.50
C PHE A 111 -4.27 -0.55 16.83
N ASP A 112 -5.43 -1.07 17.25
CA ASP A 112 -5.50 -2.08 18.29
C ASP A 112 -4.93 -3.39 17.75
N ILE A 113 -3.74 -3.77 18.24
CA ILE A 113 -3.08 -5.02 17.87
C ILE A 113 -3.87 -6.19 18.48
N PRO A 114 -4.40 -7.12 17.66
CA PRO A 114 -5.11 -8.28 18.19
C PRO A 114 -4.19 -9.18 19.01
N LYS A 115 -4.74 -9.80 20.08
CA LYS A 115 -3.97 -10.65 21.01
C LYS A 115 -3.35 -11.87 20.35
N ASP A 116 -3.94 -12.33 19.26
CA ASP A 116 -3.52 -13.45 18.41
C ASP A 116 -2.56 -13.02 17.29
N GLY A 117 -2.24 -11.72 17.18
CA GLY A 117 -1.30 -11.21 16.20
C GLY A 117 0.15 -11.56 16.53
N VAL A 118 0.90 -12.00 15.52
CA VAL A 118 2.36 -12.17 15.62
C VAL A 118 3.03 -10.86 15.23
N LEU A 119 3.88 -10.33 16.11
CA LEU A 119 4.61 -9.10 15.86
C LEU A 119 5.93 -9.38 15.14
N ALA A 120 6.21 -8.56 14.14
CA ALA A 120 7.51 -8.51 13.48
C ALA A 120 7.94 -7.07 13.28
N THR A 121 9.25 -6.88 13.17
CA THR A 121 9.87 -5.57 12.99
C THR A 121 10.95 -5.67 11.92
N ASP A 122 10.93 -4.74 10.98
CA ASP A 122 11.95 -4.59 9.94
C ASP A 122 12.51 -3.16 9.97
N GLN A 123 13.83 -3.04 9.83
CA GLN A 123 14.53 -1.77 9.75
C GLN A 123 14.86 -1.45 8.29
N PHE A 124 14.68 -0.18 7.91
CA PHE A 124 15.01 0.35 6.60
C PHE A 124 15.71 1.69 6.73
N TYR A 125 16.42 2.09 5.67
CA TYR A 125 16.93 3.45 5.52
C TYR A 125 16.07 4.18 4.50
N ALA A 126 15.66 5.41 4.83
CA ALA A 126 14.91 6.24 3.90
C ALA A 126 15.87 6.84 2.86
N TYR A 127 15.63 6.60 1.57
CA TYR A 127 16.49 7.11 0.50
C TYR A 127 15.97 8.41 -0.10
N ARG A 128 16.86 9.21 -0.69
CA ARG A 128 16.49 10.54 -1.24
C ARG A 128 15.41 10.48 -2.32
N ASP A 129 15.44 9.46 -3.16
CA ASP A 129 14.45 9.23 -4.21
C ASP A 129 13.10 8.71 -3.68
N GLU A 130 13.05 8.36 -2.39
CA GLU A 130 11.81 8.01 -1.70
C GLU A 130 11.05 9.24 -1.17
N PHE A 131 11.53 10.47 -1.39
CA PHE A 131 10.86 11.70 -0.97
C PHE A 131 10.37 12.55 -2.13
N GLU A 132 9.35 13.37 -1.87
CA GLU A 132 8.86 14.37 -2.80
C GLU A 132 9.24 15.78 -2.38
N PRO A 133 9.66 16.66 -3.31
CA PRO A 133 10.05 18.03 -2.97
C PRO A 133 8.95 18.86 -2.27
N HIS A 134 7.68 18.53 -2.52
CA HIS A 134 6.52 19.25 -2.00
C HIS A 134 5.94 18.65 -0.72
N LEU A 135 6.36 17.45 -0.33
CA LEU A 135 5.98 16.76 0.91
C LEU A 135 7.19 16.75 1.84
N GLN A 136 7.57 17.93 2.35
CA GLN A 136 8.76 18.06 3.19
C GLN A 136 8.55 17.37 4.54
N GLY A 137 9.54 16.60 4.96
CA GLY A 137 9.53 15.92 6.26
C GLY A 137 8.62 14.70 6.35
N ALA A 138 7.95 14.30 5.27
CA ALA A 138 7.14 13.09 5.22
C ALA A 138 7.45 12.24 3.99
N MET A 139 7.48 10.92 4.17
CA MET A 139 7.58 9.98 3.07
C MET A 139 6.21 9.89 2.36
N PRO A 140 6.12 10.02 1.03
CA PRO A 140 4.86 9.84 0.31
C PRO A 140 4.21 8.50 0.61
N LEU A 141 2.89 8.46 0.75
CA LEU A 141 2.16 7.26 1.14
C LEU A 141 2.45 6.06 0.23
N ARG A 142 2.66 6.29 -1.07
CA ARG A 142 3.08 5.22 -2.01
C ARG A 142 4.41 4.54 -1.63
N ASN A 143 5.36 5.28 -1.06
CA ASN A 143 6.67 4.78 -0.71
C ASN A 143 6.64 4.11 0.66
N VAL A 144 5.81 4.61 1.58
CA VAL A 144 5.43 3.89 2.80
C VAL A 144 4.87 2.50 2.45
N LEU A 145 3.96 2.40 1.48
CA LEU A 145 3.41 1.11 1.05
C LEU A 145 4.47 0.15 0.49
N ASN A 146 5.54 0.68 -0.13
CA ASN A 146 6.67 -0.14 -0.58
C ASN A 146 7.46 -0.71 0.62
N LEU A 147 7.71 0.08 1.66
CA LEU A 147 8.34 -0.42 2.90
C LEU A 147 7.47 -1.46 3.59
N PHE A 148 6.17 -1.23 3.64
CA PHE A 148 5.21 -2.21 4.16
C PHE A 148 5.23 -3.51 3.36
N GLU A 149 5.34 -3.44 2.04
CA GLU A 149 5.49 -4.63 1.17
C GLU A 149 6.79 -5.39 1.42
N ARG A 150 7.91 -4.67 1.54
CA ARG A 150 9.22 -5.27 1.86
C ARG A 150 9.17 -5.99 3.21
N SER A 151 8.64 -5.35 4.26
CA SER A 151 8.49 -5.96 5.59
C SER A 151 7.64 -7.24 5.55
N ARG A 152 6.48 -7.22 4.86
CA ARG A 152 5.67 -8.44 4.67
C ARG A 152 6.45 -9.53 3.94
N SER A 153 7.17 -9.17 2.89
CA SER A 153 7.94 -10.14 2.11
C SER A 153 9.06 -10.77 2.95
N ASN A 154 9.80 -9.97 3.72
CA ASN A 154 10.84 -10.45 4.64
C ASN A 154 10.27 -11.45 5.65
N TYR A 155 9.15 -11.09 6.29
CA TYR A 155 8.52 -11.95 7.28
C TYR A 155 8.04 -13.29 6.71
N LEU A 156 7.56 -13.29 5.46
CA LEU A 156 7.16 -14.52 4.76
C LEU A 156 8.35 -15.36 4.24
N GLY A 157 9.59 -14.99 4.57
CA GLY A 157 10.81 -15.72 4.22
C GLY A 157 11.63 -15.07 3.10
N GLY A 158 11.23 -13.89 2.63
CA GLY A 158 11.90 -13.16 1.57
C GLY A 158 11.52 -13.60 0.15
N PRO A 159 12.04 -12.91 -0.88
CA PRO A 159 11.65 -13.11 -2.28
C PRO A 159 11.97 -14.52 -2.80
N ASP A 160 13.07 -15.12 -2.36
CA ASP A 160 13.48 -16.46 -2.82
C ASP A 160 12.53 -17.54 -2.30
N VAL A 161 12.13 -17.48 -1.03
CA VAL A 161 11.17 -18.40 -0.43
C VAL A 161 9.79 -18.22 -1.06
N LEU A 162 9.34 -16.98 -1.27
CA LEU A 162 8.09 -16.70 -1.96
C LEU A 162 8.08 -17.24 -3.41
N ARG A 163 9.22 -17.12 -4.12
CA ARG A 163 9.38 -17.69 -5.46
C ARG A 163 9.35 -19.21 -5.44
N GLU A 164 9.97 -19.83 -4.44
CA GLU A 164 9.93 -21.27 -4.25
C GLU A 164 8.49 -21.76 -3.99
N MET A 165 7.77 -21.10 -3.08
CA MET A 165 6.36 -21.42 -2.80
C MET A 165 5.49 -21.30 -4.06
N GLN A 166 5.71 -20.28 -4.88
CA GLN A 166 4.98 -20.11 -6.14
C GLN A 166 5.30 -21.23 -7.14
N THR A 167 6.58 -21.55 -7.33
CA THR A 167 7.02 -22.42 -8.43
C THR A 167 6.99 -23.90 -8.09
N LYS A 168 7.25 -24.28 -6.83
CA LYS A 168 7.30 -25.67 -6.39
C LYS A 168 6.04 -26.09 -5.64
N GLU A 169 5.46 -25.21 -4.85
CA GLU A 169 4.30 -25.53 -4.00
C GLU A 169 2.98 -25.03 -4.59
N GLY A 170 3.03 -24.20 -5.63
CA GLY A 170 1.84 -23.64 -6.28
C GLY A 170 1.06 -22.70 -5.36
N ILE A 171 1.74 -21.97 -4.48
CA ILE A 171 1.15 -21.03 -3.52
C ILE A 171 1.59 -19.61 -3.86
N ILE A 172 0.64 -18.68 -3.92
CA ILE A 172 0.92 -17.25 -4.09
C ILE A 172 0.22 -16.43 -3.01
N PHE A 173 0.84 -15.31 -2.66
CA PHE A 173 0.29 -14.32 -1.75
C PHE A 173 -0.11 -13.10 -2.56
N VAL A 174 -1.36 -12.67 -2.44
CA VAL A 174 -1.87 -11.50 -3.15
C VAL A 174 -2.49 -10.51 -2.18
N VAL A 175 -2.19 -9.23 -2.35
CA VAL A 175 -2.91 -8.16 -1.65
C VAL A 175 -4.29 -8.03 -2.29
N THR A 176 -5.33 -8.08 -1.47
CA THR A 176 -6.74 -7.95 -1.92
C THR A 176 -7.38 -6.67 -1.45
N ASN A 177 -6.93 -6.14 -0.30
CA ASN A 177 -7.44 -4.91 0.27
C ASN A 177 -6.34 -4.16 1.05
N ILE A 178 -6.37 -2.83 0.99
CA ILE A 178 -5.65 -1.93 1.90
C ILE A 178 -6.68 -0.99 2.52
N GLU A 179 -6.78 -1.01 3.84
CA GLU A 179 -7.70 -0.20 4.65
C GLU A 179 -6.91 0.80 5.50
N ASP A 180 -7.47 1.99 5.72
CA ASP A 180 -6.96 3.03 6.61
C ASP A 180 -5.46 3.31 6.44
N ALA A 181 -5.00 3.36 5.19
CA ALA A 181 -3.63 3.72 4.88
C ALA A 181 -3.49 5.24 4.96
N CYS A 182 -2.71 5.75 5.90
CA CYS A 182 -2.50 7.18 6.07
C CYS A 182 -1.09 7.53 6.52
N LEU A 183 -0.68 8.74 6.16
CA LEU A 183 0.41 9.45 6.82
C LEU A 183 -0.09 10.00 8.15
N ILE A 184 0.82 10.12 9.13
CA ILE A 184 0.51 10.55 10.50
C ILE A 184 1.44 11.69 10.87
N ASP A 185 0.88 12.74 11.48
CA ASP A 185 1.67 13.74 12.21
C ASP A 185 1.70 13.38 13.69
N ASP A 186 2.84 12.85 14.14
CA ASP A 186 3.15 12.55 15.54
C ASP A 186 4.28 13.47 16.06
N GLY A 187 4.38 14.68 15.50
CA GLY A 187 5.35 15.70 15.90
C GLY A 187 6.79 15.41 15.49
N THR A 188 7.01 14.50 14.54
CA THR A 188 8.34 14.13 14.02
C THR A 188 8.31 14.04 12.50
N THR A 189 9.43 14.37 11.87
CA THR A 189 9.65 14.25 10.43
C THR A 189 10.65 13.14 10.11
N CYS A 190 10.68 12.74 8.84
CA CYS A 190 11.68 11.84 8.30
C CYS A 190 12.36 12.47 7.08
N CYS A 191 13.67 12.31 7.00
CA CYS A 191 14.54 12.80 5.95
C CYS A 191 15.33 11.65 5.32
N ALA A 192 15.93 11.93 4.15
CA ALA A 192 16.83 10.98 3.50
C ALA A 192 18.05 10.69 4.39
N GLY A 193 18.35 9.41 4.58
CA GLY A 193 19.41 8.89 5.44
C GLY A 193 18.91 8.43 6.82
N ASP A 194 17.69 8.78 7.22
CA ASP A 194 17.14 8.35 8.49
C ASP A 194 16.87 6.84 8.49
N GLU A 195 17.08 6.21 9.65
CA GLU A 195 16.59 4.86 9.91
C GLU A 195 15.10 4.93 10.28
N VAL A 196 14.30 4.11 9.60
CA VAL A 196 12.88 3.94 9.86
C VAL A 196 12.56 2.48 10.15
N VAL A 197 11.54 2.28 10.97
CA VAL A 197 11.14 0.96 11.44
C VAL A 197 9.72 0.68 10.98
N VAL A 198 9.50 -0.47 10.34
CA VAL A 198 8.16 -1.00 10.09
C VAL A 198 7.86 -2.04 11.15
N GLU A 199 6.84 -1.77 11.97
CA GLU A 199 6.22 -2.77 12.84
C GLU A 199 5.00 -3.35 12.15
N THR A 200 4.91 -4.67 12.09
CA THR A 200 3.76 -5.38 11.51
C THR A 200 3.20 -6.37 12.52
N ALA A 201 1.89 -6.27 12.80
CA ALA A 201 1.14 -7.33 13.44
C ALA A 201 0.45 -8.21 12.38
N PHE A 202 0.85 -9.47 12.31
CA PHE A 202 0.31 -10.48 11.41
C PHE A 202 -0.80 -11.27 12.09
N VAL A 203 -2.01 -11.20 11.55
CA VAL A 203 -3.18 -11.88 12.09
C VAL A 203 -3.69 -12.88 11.05
N ALA A 204 -3.37 -14.15 11.27
CA ALA A 204 -3.80 -15.21 10.38
C ALA A 204 -5.28 -15.58 10.66
N LYS A 205 -6.09 -15.59 9.62
CA LYS A 205 -7.53 -15.86 9.66
C LYS A 205 -7.87 -17.01 8.73
N ARG A 206 -9.03 -17.64 8.98
CA ARG A 206 -9.57 -18.72 8.12
C ARG A 206 -8.52 -19.82 7.86
N LYS A 207 -7.86 -20.31 8.92
CA LYS A 207 -6.81 -21.34 8.83
C LYS A 207 -5.63 -20.92 7.92
N GLY A 208 -5.22 -19.65 7.99
CA GLY A 208 -4.10 -19.11 7.21
C GLY A 208 -4.42 -18.70 5.77
N MET A 209 -5.66 -18.85 5.31
CA MET A 209 -6.05 -18.42 3.96
C MET A 209 -6.02 -16.89 3.78
N VAL A 210 -6.20 -16.16 4.89
CA VAL A 210 -6.21 -14.71 4.93
C VAL A 210 -5.24 -14.25 6.00
N LEU A 211 -4.43 -13.25 5.68
CA LEU A 211 -3.49 -12.63 6.58
C LEU A 211 -3.77 -11.13 6.61
N ASP A 212 -4.31 -10.66 7.73
CA ASP A 212 -4.41 -9.21 7.98
C ASP A 212 -3.07 -8.74 8.57
N CYS A 213 -2.45 -7.75 7.93
CA CYS A 213 -1.18 -7.15 8.34
C CYS A 213 -1.44 -5.72 8.80
N LEU A 214 -1.37 -5.47 10.10
CA LEU A 214 -1.53 -4.12 10.66
C LEU A 214 -0.14 -3.51 10.78
N GLN A 215 0.13 -2.51 9.96
CA GLN A 215 1.48 -2.00 9.75
C GLN A 215 1.60 -0.55 10.21
N THR A 216 2.69 -0.24 10.90
CA THR A 216 3.03 1.12 11.34
C THR A 216 4.46 1.41 10.94
N LEU A 217 4.69 2.56 10.28
CA LEU A 217 6.02 3.09 10.03
C LEU A 217 6.39 4.06 11.15
N LYS A 218 7.60 3.94 11.69
CA LYS A 218 8.11 4.79 12.77
C LYS A 218 9.47 5.38 12.47
N HIS A 219 9.73 6.55 13.05
CA HIS A 219 11.07 7.12 13.21
C HIS A 219 11.29 7.38 14.70
N GLY A 220 12.24 6.64 15.30
CA GLY A 220 12.33 6.54 16.76
C GLY A 220 11.03 6.00 17.37
N THR A 221 10.42 6.76 18.28
CA THR A 221 9.14 6.40 18.90
C THR A 221 7.91 6.95 18.18
N ALA A 222 8.10 7.92 17.28
CA ALA A 222 7.01 8.62 16.61
C ALA A 222 6.50 7.83 15.40
N ARG A 223 5.17 7.83 15.20
CA ARG A 223 4.54 7.22 14.03
C ARG A 223 4.58 8.19 12.85
N LEU A 224 4.95 7.66 11.69
CA LEU A 224 4.94 8.41 10.43
C LEU A 224 3.77 8.02 9.53
N ALA A 225 3.32 6.77 9.62
CA ALA A 225 2.24 6.25 8.81
C ALA A 225 1.70 4.94 9.36
N GLN A 226 0.51 4.55 8.91
CA GLN A 226 -0.05 3.23 9.19
C GLN A 226 -0.90 2.73 8.01
N ALA A 227 -1.11 1.42 7.93
CA ALA A 227 -2.07 0.80 7.03
C ALA A 227 -2.47 -0.60 7.52
N LYS A 228 -3.69 -1.04 7.19
CA LYS A 228 -4.12 -2.43 7.35
C LYS A 228 -4.18 -3.10 5.99
N VAL A 229 -3.28 -4.04 5.74
CA VAL A 229 -3.15 -4.73 4.46
C VAL A 229 -3.69 -6.15 4.58
N ARG A 230 -4.69 -6.49 3.77
CA ARG A 230 -5.22 -7.86 3.67
C ARG A 230 -4.55 -8.62 2.54
N VAL A 231 -3.83 -9.66 2.91
CA VAL A 231 -3.23 -10.64 2.00
C VAL A 231 -4.08 -11.90 1.97
N MET A 232 -4.26 -12.48 0.79
CA MET A 232 -4.91 -13.76 0.59
C MET A 232 -3.92 -14.75 0.01
N VAL A 233 -3.98 -15.98 0.54
CA VAL A 233 -3.17 -17.11 0.06
C VAL A 233 -3.98 -17.85 -0.99
N LEU A 234 -3.47 -17.92 -2.21
CA LEU A 234 -4.13 -18.56 -3.34
C LEU A 234 -3.31 -19.74 -3.86
N ASN A 235 -4.02 -20.71 -4.41
CA ASN A 235 -3.42 -21.72 -5.26
C ASN A 235 -3.11 -21.09 -6.63
N ALA A 236 -1.85 -21.18 -7.06
CA ALA A 236 -1.31 -20.49 -8.22
C ALA A 236 -1.95 -20.91 -9.56
N SER A 237 -2.45 -22.14 -9.67
CA SER A 237 -3.06 -22.63 -10.91
C SER A 237 -4.55 -22.30 -11.01
N THR A 238 -5.28 -22.35 -9.89
CA THR A 238 -6.73 -22.12 -9.87
C THR A 238 -7.11 -20.67 -9.53
N MET A 239 -6.17 -19.90 -8.98
CA MET A 239 -6.39 -18.57 -8.40
C MET A 239 -7.44 -18.58 -7.27
N ARG A 240 -7.71 -19.74 -6.67
CA ARG A 240 -8.67 -19.88 -5.58
C ARG A 240 -7.98 -19.87 -4.22
N PRO A 241 -8.64 -19.38 -3.16
CA PRO A 241 -8.11 -19.39 -1.81
C PRO A 241 -7.69 -20.78 -1.35
N THR A 242 -6.53 -20.90 -0.70
CA THR A 242 -5.97 -22.16 -0.19
C THR A 242 -5.41 -21.99 1.22
N ASN A 243 -5.51 -23.05 2.04
CA ASN A 243 -4.92 -23.14 3.38
C ASN A 243 -3.67 -24.03 3.41
N GLN A 244 -3.15 -24.41 2.25
CA GLN A 244 -2.01 -25.32 2.10
C GLN A 244 -0.68 -24.59 2.33
N LEU A 245 -0.54 -23.88 3.46
CA LEU A 245 0.72 -23.22 3.81
C LEU A 245 1.80 -24.26 4.20
N PRO A 246 3.09 -23.97 3.94
CA PRO A 246 4.19 -24.78 4.46
C PRO A 246 4.18 -24.84 5.99
N GLU A 247 4.60 -25.96 6.57
CA GLU A 247 4.65 -26.14 8.03
C GLU A 247 5.62 -25.19 8.75
N SER A 248 6.65 -24.69 8.05
CA SER A 248 7.51 -23.62 8.55
C SER A 248 6.71 -22.33 8.75
N LEU A 249 5.92 -21.93 7.76
CA LEU A 249 5.16 -20.70 7.79
C LEU A 249 3.94 -20.78 8.71
N LYS A 250 3.30 -21.95 8.84
CA LYS A 250 2.25 -22.17 9.85
C LYS A 250 2.76 -21.92 11.27
N ARG A 251 3.95 -22.46 11.59
CA ARG A 251 4.60 -22.20 12.88
C ARG A 251 4.91 -20.72 13.09
N THR A 252 5.42 -20.03 12.08
CA THR A 252 5.67 -18.59 12.14
C THR A 252 4.40 -17.77 12.40
N LEU A 253 3.27 -18.19 11.82
CA LEU A 253 1.98 -17.52 11.91
C LEU A 253 1.09 -17.99 13.08
N ASN A 254 1.61 -18.83 13.98
CA ASN A 254 0.84 -19.45 15.07
C ASN A 254 -0.45 -20.18 14.60
N LEU A 255 -0.35 -20.94 13.50
CA LEU A 255 -1.44 -21.72 12.89
C LEU A 255 -1.38 -23.22 13.19
#